data_AF-Q7VIM4-F1
#
_entry.id   AF-Q7VIM4-F1
#
_cell.length_a   1.000
_cell.length_b   1.000
_cell.length_c   1.000
_cell.angle_alpha   90.00
_cell.angle_beta   90.00
_cell.angle_gamma   90.00
#
_symmetry.space_group_name_H-M   'P 1'
#
loop_
_entity.id
_entity.type
_entity.pdbx_description
1 polymer ?
#
loop_
_entity_poly.entity_id
_entity_poly.type
_entity_poly.pdbx_seq_one_letter_code
_entity_poly.pdbx_strand_id
1 'polypeptide(L)'
;MRVFVLLFLCCVLSYAHTEITLDFLKSKPKGLARDFYIWQFLSDEQTSLKDALKAYELIFRRTSKLDSLMSAKGKVSELPRNLYCQRLSFDKLKTQDLSCIKAGLNLANIPSMPQKNKDFLLKKFQNDPAFRKRIEILINPNILTGMLNSDAQTFASIYRALRANQRTQILNQDIKPQALKKLADENNTAFNNMLQSIIITQDKSYDKFKKSLIGANITGADSYTLFMLGLNEILHQKPKAALEYFKRSYSNATTPMQKNRSLFWQYRLSNDNKVLETLGASTNVDLYTIYAHQKLGVEPSYQVVTHLENLSPKKPKFDIKDPFQWQLLKENLAQIKSDKDLKELSKHFAYEDTSAHFAYMLNQLNRFKIHYFITPFSNKIKWKNDHEKAFTYAVAKQESILLPALVSTSYALGMMQIMPFNVQPFAKSLKRDNISLEDMFDPVTALEFGTFYLNDLSREFKHPLFVSYAYNGGPGFLRRTLKSKTLFLKKRDYEPWLSMELIPYKESRDYGLRVLANYIVYQASFGNNINLENYLKQTLVN
;
A
#
# COMPACT_ATOMS: atom_id res chain seq x y z
N MET A 1 -42.70 46.03 -37.87
CA MET A 1 -42.42 44.85 -38.71
C MET A 1 -41.29 44.07 -38.00
N ARG A 2 -41.51 42.78 -37.75
CA ARG A 2 -40.86 41.94 -36.73
C ARG A 2 -39.32 41.81 -36.87
N VAL A 3 -38.62 41.95 -35.73
CA VAL A 3 -37.23 41.50 -35.53
C VAL A 3 -37.26 40.00 -35.22
N PHE A 4 -36.53 39.20 -36.00
CA PHE A 4 -36.33 37.76 -35.75
C PHE A 4 -35.23 37.57 -34.70
N VAL A 5 -35.59 37.01 -33.54
CA VAL A 5 -34.63 36.46 -32.56
C VAL A 5 -34.56 34.96 -32.81
N LEU A 6 -33.42 34.49 -33.30
CA LEU A 6 -33.09 33.06 -33.38
C LEU A 6 -32.71 32.57 -31.97
N LEU A 7 -33.59 31.80 -31.35
CA LEU A 7 -33.30 31.02 -30.15
C LEU A 7 -32.43 29.81 -30.55
N PHE A 8 -31.14 29.88 -30.22
CA PHE A 8 -30.28 28.70 -30.17
C PHE A 8 -30.68 27.86 -28.95
N LEU A 9 -31.38 26.75 -29.18
CA LEU A 9 -31.51 25.68 -28.18
C LEU A 9 -30.15 24.99 -28.05
N CYS A 10 -29.33 25.43 -27.10
CA CYS A 10 -28.24 24.61 -26.58
C CYS A 10 -28.85 23.45 -25.77
N CYS A 11 -28.96 22.27 -26.38
CA CYS A 11 -29.07 21.02 -25.63
C CYS A 11 -27.75 20.79 -24.88
N VAL A 12 -27.64 21.37 -23.69
CA VAL A 12 -26.64 20.94 -22.70
C VAL A 12 -27.12 19.59 -22.19
N LEU A 13 -26.50 18.51 -22.68
CA LEU A 13 -26.52 17.22 -22.00
C LEU A 13 -25.74 17.40 -20.70
N SER A 14 -26.40 17.92 -19.67
CA SER A 14 -25.90 17.85 -18.30
C SER A 14 -25.96 16.39 -17.88
N TYR A 15 -24.80 15.75 -17.77
CA TYR A 15 -24.71 14.54 -16.97
C TYR A 15 -25.10 14.94 -15.55
N ALA A 16 -26.29 14.50 -15.11
CA ALA A 16 -26.76 14.78 -13.76
C ALA A 16 -25.74 14.20 -12.78
N HIS A 17 -25.05 15.08 -12.05
CA HIS A 17 -24.30 14.65 -10.86
C HIS A 17 -25.26 13.88 -9.97
N THR A 18 -24.88 12.66 -9.57
CA THR A 18 -25.69 11.90 -8.63
C THR A 18 -25.70 12.66 -7.32
N GLU A 19 -26.86 13.22 -6.94
CA GLU A 19 -27.01 13.89 -5.66
C GLU A 19 -26.76 12.88 -4.53
N ILE A 20 -25.68 13.09 -3.76
CA ILE A 20 -25.30 12.21 -2.67
C ILE A 20 -26.18 12.55 -1.46
N THR A 21 -27.34 11.91 -1.37
CA THR A 21 -28.24 12.06 -0.22
C THR A 21 -28.01 10.99 0.83
N LEU A 22 -28.49 11.21 2.06
CA LEU A 22 -28.44 10.17 3.09
C LEU A 22 -29.20 8.90 2.67
N ASP A 23 -30.31 9.03 1.95
CA ASP A 23 -31.08 7.87 1.47
C ASP A 23 -30.36 7.14 0.34
N PHE A 24 -29.65 7.87 -0.53
CA PHE A 24 -28.71 7.27 -1.46
C PHE A 24 -27.68 6.41 -0.70
N LEU A 25 -27.01 6.95 0.32
CA LEU A 25 -26.01 6.21 1.11
C LEU A 25 -26.59 4.95 1.76
N LYS A 26 -27.79 5.03 2.35
CA LYS A 26 -28.47 3.87 2.94
C LYS A 26 -28.83 2.79 1.91
N SER A 27 -29.17 3.19 0.69
CA SER A 27 -29.54 2.27 -0.39
C SER A 27 -28.37 1.44 -0.93
N LYS A 28 -27.12 1.85 -0.66
CA LYS A 28 -25.92 1.22 -1.21
C LYS A 28 -25.33 0.14 -0.29
N PRO A 29 -24.74 -0.92 -0.86
CA PRO A 29 -24.15 -2.00 -0.08
C PRO A 29 -23.00 -1.50 0.80
N LYS A 30 -22.78 -2.19 1.93
CA LYS A 30 -21.72 -1.87 2.89
C LYS A 30 -20.35 -2.20 2.31
N GLY A 31 -19.48 -1.22 2.13
CA GLY A 31 -18.11 -1.45 1.67
C GLY A 31 -17.37 -0.16 1.32
N LEU A 32 -16.19 -0.31 0.72
CA LEU A 32 -15.31 0.83 0.42
C LEU A 32 -15.91 1.82 -0.57
N ALA A 33 -16.70 1.34 -1.54
CA ALA A 33 -17.41 2.20 -2.48
C ALA A 33 -18.38 3.13 -1.72
N ARG A 34 -19.17 2.59 -0.78
CA ARG A 34 -20.06 3.41 0.05
C ARG A 34 -19.29 4.37 0.95
N ASP A 35 -18.19 3.94 1.55
CA ASP A 35 -17.35 4.80 2.38
C ASP A 35 -16.75 5.98 1.60
N PHE A 36 -16.46 5.81 0.31
CA PHE A 36 -16.06 6.91 -0.57
C PHE A 36 -17.17 7.96 -0.73
N TYR A 37 -18.41 7.53 -0.97
CA TYR A 37 -19.54 8.46 -1.04
C TYR A 37 -19.88 9.08 0.33
N ILE A 38 -19.72 8.34 1.44
CA ILE A 38 -19.82 8.91 2.80
C ILE A 38 -18.74 9.98 3.00
N TRP A 39 -17.51 9.75 2.52
CA TRP A 39 -16.44 10.74 2.58
C TRP A 39 -16.83 12.02 1.82
N GLN A 40 -17.36 11.91 0.59
CA GLN A 40 -17.86 13.06 -0.17
C GLN A 40 -18.99 13.79 0.60
N PHE A 41 -19.97 13.03 1.10
CA PHE A 41 -21.10 13.56 1.87
C PHE A 41 -20.66 14.31 3.14
N LEU A 42 -19.70 13.78 3.90
CA LEU A 42 -19.17 14.44 5.09
C LEU A 42 -18.25 15.63 4.75
N SER A 43 -17.65 15.63 3.56
CA SER A 43 -16.81 16.74 3.08
C SER A 43 -17.63 17.94 2.60
N ASP A 44 -18.89 17.75 2.21
CA ASP A 44 -19.79 18.86 1.86
C ASP A 44 -20.08 19.73 3.10
N GLU A 45 -19.86 21.03 2.97
CA GLU A 45 -20.12 22.03 4.01
C GLU A 45 -21.60 22.10 4.40
N GLN A 46 -22.51 21.84 3.46
CA GLN A 46 -23.96 21.91 3.65
C GLN A 46 -24.53 20.71 4.43
N THR A 47 -23.77 19.64 4.61
CA THR A 47 -24.22 18.46 5.37
C THR A 47 -24.46 18.81 6.83
N SER A 48 -25.73 18.67 7.27
CA SER A 48 -26.15 18.91 8.65
C SER A 48 -25.47 17.95 9.62
N LEU A 49 -25.24 18.39 10.87
CA LEU A 49 -24.67 17.52 11.91
C LEU A 49 -25.52 16.24 12.14
N LYS A 50 -26.85 16.38 12.07
CA LYS A 50 -27.79 15.27 12.22
C LYS A 50 -27.59 14.21 11.14
N ASP A 51 -27.41 14.62 9.89
CA ASP A 51 -27.21 13.69 8.77
C ASP A 51 -25.78 13.17 8.73
N ALA A 52 -24.80 13.99 9.09
CA ALA A 52 -23.41 13.57 9.26
C ALA A 52 -23.29 12.41 10.26
N LEU A 53 -23.94 12.52 11.43
CA LEU A 53 -23.95 11.44 12.43
C LEU A 53 -24.53 10.14 11.87
N LYS A 54 -25.66 10.20 11.16
CA LYS A 54 -26.28 9.02 10.54
C LYS A 54 -25.40 8.42 9.44
N ALA A 55 -24.80 9.25 8.58
CA ALA A 55 -23.87 8.78 7.55
C ALA A 55 -22.62 8.13 8.19
N TYR A 56 -22.14 8.69 9.30
CA TYR A 56 -20.98 8.19 10.04
C TYR A 56 -21.22 6.82 10.68
N GLU A 57 -22.47 6.48 11.02
CA GLU A 57 -22.86 5.14 11.47
C GLU A 57 -22.81 4.08 10.35
N LEU A 58 -22.94 4.50 9.08
CA LEU A 58 -22.92 3.61 7.92
C LEU A 58 -21.50 3.21 7.49
N ILE A 59 -20.46 3.81 8.08
CA ILE A 59 -19.06 3.57 7.69
C ILE A 59 -18.69 2.10 7.88
N PHE A 60 -18.20 1.47 6.81
CA PHE A 60 -17.66 0.12 6.84
C PHE A 60 -16.29 0.09 7.53
N ARG A 61 -15.39 1.01 7.15
CA ARG A 61 -14.02 1.09 7.65
C ARG A 61 -13.72 2.49 8.19
N ARG A 62 -13.67 2.61 9.52
CA ARG A 62 -13.29 3.85 10.20
C ARG A 62 -11.85 4.23 9.86
N THR A 63 -11.63 5.51 9.58
CA THR A 63 -10.31 6.06 9.25
C THR A 63 -10.15 7.42 9.90
N SER A 64 -8.91 7.82 10.19
CA SER A 64 -8.61 9.16 10.72
C SER A 64 -9.13 10.29 9.82
N LYS A 65 -9.22 10.06 8.50
CA LYS A 65 -9.79 11.00 7.53
C LYS A 65 -11.27 11.25 7.80
N LEU A 66 -12.06 10.19 7.94
CA LEU A 66 -13.50 10.27 8.26
C LEU A 66 -13.72 10.83 9.67
N ASP A 67 -12.94 10.35 10.65
CA ASP A 67 -12.98 10.82 12.04
C ASP A 67 -12.71 12.34 12.13
N SER A 68 -11.77 12.85 11.31
CA SER A 68 -11.45 14.28 11.25
C SER A 68 -12.59 15.11 10.65
N LEU A 69 -13.22 14.63 9.57
CA LEU A 69 -14.39 15.30 8.99
C LEU A 69 -15.56 15.33 9.97
N MET A 70 -15.88 14.19 10.60
CA MET A 70 -16.92 14.12 11.62
C MET A 70 -16.62 15.06 12.79
N SER A 71 -15.36 15.10 13.24
CA SER A 71 -14.93 16.01 14.31
C SER A 71 -15.08 17.48 13.94
N ALA A 72 -14.93 17.84 12.66
CA ALA A 72 -15.07 19.21 12.19
C ALA A 72 -16.54 19.67 12.10
N LYS A 73 -17.50 18.73 11.97
CA LYS A 73 -18.94 19.02 11.85
C LYS A 73 -19.65 19.24 13.19
N GLY A 74 -19.10 18.73 14.30
CA GLY A 74 -19.83 18.64 15.56
C GLY A 74 -19.28 19.52 16.68
N LYS A 75 -20.17 20.02 17.54
CA LYS A 75 -19.78 20.44 18.89
C LYS A 75 -19.23 19.24 19.63
N VAL A 76 -18.18 19.42 20.43
CA VAL A 76 -17.49 18.31 21.12
C VAL A 76 -18.47 17.38 21.85
N SER A 77 -19.47 17.92 22.54
CA SER A 77 -20.49 17.16 23.30
C SER A 77 -21.41 16.27 22.45
N GLU A 78 -21.54 16.55 21.16
CA GLU A 78 -22.42 15.83 20.23
C GLU A 78 -21.65 14.84 19.34
N LEU A 79 -20.32 14.76 19.52
CA LEU A 79 -19.49 13.82 18.78
C LEU A 79 -19.66 12.37 19.28
N PRO A 80 -19.45 11.38 18.39
CA PRO A 80 -19.31 9.98 18.79
C PRO A 80 -18.32 9.82 19.96
N ARG A 81 -18.66 8.95 20.93
CA ARG A 81 -17.96 8.84 22.23
C ARG A 81 -16.43 8.81 22.13
N ASN A 82 -15.87 8.04 21.20
CA ASN A 82 -14.42 7.97 21.00
C ASN A 82 -13.81 9.34 20.63
N LEU A 83 -14.42 10.05 19.68
CA LEU A 83 -13.96 11.38 19.23
C LEU A 83 -14.13 12.43 20.32
N TYR A 84 -15.24 12.36 21.07
CA TYR A 84 -15.45 13.19 22.26
C TYR A 84 -14.29 13.02 23.26
N CYS A 85 -13.95 11.79 23.62
CA CYS A 85 -12.91 11.47 24.60
C CYS A 85 -11.52 11.97 24.16
N GLN A 86 -11.19 11.86 22.87
CA GLN A 86 -9.93 12.35 22.29
C GLN A 86 -9.76 13.88 22.35
N ARG A 87 -10.85 14.64 22.54
CA ARG A 87 -10.83 16.11 22.60
C ARG A 87 -10.81 16.66 24.04
N LEU A 88 -10.93 15.81 25.05
CA LEU A 88 -10.94 16.25 26.44
C LEU A 88 -9.53 16.64 26.92
N SER A 89 -9.46 17.70 27.73
CA SER A 89 -8.27 17.94 28.55
C SER A 89 -8.10 16.83 29.59
N PHE A 90 -6.88 16.63 30.10
CA PHE A 90 -6.62 15.59 31.10
C PHE A 90 -7.51 15.74 32.35
N ASP A 91 -7.77 16.97 32.81
CA ASP A 91 -8.63 17.23 33.96
C ASP A 91 -10.08 16.82 33.75
N LYS A 92 -10.61 16.99 32.53
CA LYS A 92 -11.94 16.49 32.16
C LYS A 92 -11.92 14.99 31.92
N LEU A 93 -10.82 14.46 31.38
CA LEU A 93 -10.67 13.04 31.09
C LEU A 93 -10.64 12.20 32.37
N LYS A 94 -10.01 12.68 33.45
CA LYS A 94 -9.91 11.96 34.73
C LYS A 94 -11.26 11.59 35.35
N THR A 95 -12.31 12.35 35.03
CA THR A 95 -13.67 12.14 35.55
C THR A 95 -14.46 11.12 34.73
N GLN A 96 -13.92 10.67 33.60
CA GLN A 96 -14.60 9.73 32.71
C GLN A 96 -14.36 8.26 33.11
N ASP A 97 -15.08 7.36 32.44
CA ASP A 97 -14.87 5.92 32.52
C ASP A 97 -13.52 5.49 31.92
N LEU A 98 -13.10 4.25 32.20
CA LEU A 98 -11.81 3.71 31.77
C LEU A 98 -11.65 3.67 30.25
N SER A 99 -12.73 3.40 29.50
CA SER A 99 -12.68 3.33 28.03
C SER A 99 -12.40 4.71 27.44
N CYS A 100 -13.09 5.73 27.95
CA CYS A 100 -12.89 7.11 27.54
C CYS A 100 -11.48 7.61 27.87
N ILE A 101 -10.97 7.32 29.08
CA ILE A 101 -9.60 7.67 29.45
C ILE A 101 -8.59 7.02 28.49
N LYS A 102 -8.72 5.73 28.17
CA LYS A 102 -7.82 5.07 27.21
C LYS A 102 -7.87 5.70 25.82
N ALA A 103 -9.05 6.11 25.38
CA ALA A 103 -9.23 6.76 24.08
C ALA A 103 -8.60 8.16 24.02
N GLY A 104 -8.70 8.94 25.10
CA GLY A 104 -8.19 10.31 25.17
C GLY A 104 -6.77 10.49 25.68
N LEU A 105 -6.22 9.51 26.41
CA LEU A 105 -4.92 9.64 27.06
C LEU A 105 -3.78 9.49 26.05
N ASN A 106 -3.04 10.58 25.84
CA ASN A 106 -1.80 10.53 25.07
C ASN A 106 -0.64 10.02 25.94
N LEU A 107 -0.27 8.75 25.77
CA LEU A 107 0.81 8.11 26.55
C LEU A 107 2.18 8.79 26.39
N ALA A 108 2.45 9.48 25.27
CA ALA A 108 3.71 10.21 25.06
C ALA A 108 3.96 11.32 26.11
N ASN A 109 2.90 11.81 26.74
CA ASN A 109 2.97 12.87 27.75
C ASN A 109 3.29 12.33 29.15
N ILE A 110 3.11 11.02 29.40
CA ILE A 110 3.28 10.42 30.74
C ILE A 110 4.65 10.70 31.35
N PRO A 111 5.79 10.55 30.63
CA PRO A 111 7.11 10.80 31.22
C PRO A 111 7.24 12.19 31.86
N SER A 112 6.64 13.22 31.23
CA SER A 112 6.66 14.62 31.68
C SER A 112 5.46 15.03 32.55
N MET A 113 4.51 14.13 32.84
CA MET A 113 3.36 14.47 33.68
C MET A 113 3.75 14.70 35.15
N PRO A 114 3.02 15.56 35.88
CA PRO A 114 3.18 15.69 37.34
C PRO A 114 2.98 14.37 38.07
N GLN A 115 3.74 14.12 39.15
CA GLN A 115 3.69 12.86 39.90
C GLN A 115 2.27 12.51 40.38
N LYS A 116 1.52 13.49 40.88
CA LYS A 116 0.12 13.31 41.29
C LYS A 116 -0.77 12.71 40.18
N ASN A 117 -0.53 13.10 38.92
CA ASN A 117 -1.30 12.58 37.78
C ASN A 117 -0.84 11.16 37.41
N LYS A 118 0.45 10.87 37.53
CA LYS A 118 1.02 9.52 37.36
C LYS A 118 0.44 8.54 38.38
N ASP A 119 0.41 8.93 39.66
CA ASP A 119 -0.14 8.11 40.75
C ASP A 119 -1.64 7.86 40.57
N PHE A 120 -2.39 8.88 40.16
CA PHE A 120 -3.81 8.74 39.80
C PHE A 120 -4.00 7.68 38.70
N LEU A 121 -3.21 7.74 37.63
CA LEU A 121 -3.32 6.80 36.52
C LEU A 121 -3.01 5.35 36.95
N LEU A 122 -1.96 5.14 37.75
CA LEU A 122 -1.64 3.81 38.28
C LEU A 122 -2.77 3.23 39.13
N LYS A 123 -3.36 4.04 40.02
CA LYS A 123 -4.51 3.63 40.83
C LYS A 123 -5.75 3.36 39.96
N LYS A 124 -6.04 4.25 39.00
CA LYS A 124 -7.22 4.15 38.13
C LYS A 124 -7.20 2.89 37.27
N PHE A 125 -6.02 2.44 36.82
CA PHE A 125 -5.84 1.25 35.99
C PHE A 125 -5.37 0.01 36.77
N GLN A 126 -5.54 -0.04 38.10
CA GLN A 126 -5.11 -1.19 38.90
C GLN A 126 -5.69 -2.54 38.44
N ASN A 127 -6.91 -2.53 37.90
CA ASN A 127 -7.62 -3.71 37.39
C ASN A 127 -7.44 -3.92 35.87
N ASP A 128 -6.53 -3.19 35.23
CA ASP A 128 -6.10 -3.40 33.84
C ASP A 128 -4.57 -3.53 33.78
N PRO A 129 -4.03 -4.73 34.09
CA PRO A 129 -2.59 -4.95 34.18
C PRO A 129 -1.84 -4.61 32.88
N ALA A 130 -2.44 -4.85 31.72
CA ALA A 130 -1.80 -4.60 30.43
C ALA A 130 -1.68 -3.10 30.11
N PHE A 131 -2.70 -2.29 30.42
CA PHE A 131 -2.60 -0.84 30.28
C PHE A 131 -1.70 -0.25 31.37
N ARG A 132 -1.85 -0.71 32.62
CA ARG A 132 -1.04 -0.26 33.76
C ARG A 132 0.45 -0.51 33.58
N LYS A 133 0.86 -1.68 33.09
CA LYS A 133 2.28 -2.01 32.82
C LYS A 133 2.95 -0.98 31.88
N ARG A 134 2.22 -0.49 30.88
CA ARG A 134 2.72 0.56 29.97
C ARG A 134 2.92 1.90 30.67
N ILE A 135 2.00 2.26 31.57
CA ILE A 135 2.11 3.45 32.40
C ILE A 135 3.32 3.33 33.34
N GLU A 136 3.48 2.18 34.01
CA GLU A 136 4.61 1.91 34.91
C GLU A 136 5.96 2.07 34.19
N ILE A 137 6.09 1.51 32.99
CA ILE A 137 7.31 1.65 32.17
C ILE A 137 7.55 3.12 31.78
N LEU A 138 6.51 3.87 31.42
CA LEU A 138 6.63 5.28 31.00
C LEU A 138 6.87 6.26 32.16
N ILE A 139 6.56 5.87 33.40
CA ILE A 139 6.87 6.65 34.60
C ILE A 139 8.33 6.48 35.01
N ASN A 140 8.90 5.29 34.78
CA ASN A 140 10.27 4.96 35.19
C ASN A 140 11.30 5.79 34.40
N PRO A 141 12.35 6.34 35.04
CA PRO A 141 13.41 7.07 34.34
C PRO A 141 14.16 6.20 33.30
N ASN A 142 14.25 4.88 33.51
CA ASN A 142 14.89 3.94 32.58
C ASN A 142 13.86 3.20 31.73
N ILE A 143 13.17 3.96 30.88
CA ILE A 143 12.09 3.47 30.00
C ILE A 143 12.57 2.29 29.13
N LEU A 144 13.77 2.39 28.53
CA LEU A 144 14.30 1.33 27.65
C LEU A 144 14.42 -0.01 28.37
N THR A 145 14.95 -0.02 29.60
CA THR A 145 15.09 -1.25 30.38
C THR A 145 13.73 -1.86 30.71
N GLY A 146 12.75 -1.03 31.08
CA GLY A 146 11.37 -1.48 31.29
C GLY A 146 10.75 -2.07 30.02
N MET A 147 11.01 -1.47 28.86
CA MET A 147 10.56 -1.99 27.57
C MET A 147 11.24 -3.34 27.25
N LEU A 148 12.57 -3.44 27.40
CA LEU A 148 13.34 -4.66 27.10
C LEU A 148 12.95 -5.85 28.00
N ASN A 149 12.58 -5.59 29.25
CA ASN A 149 12.14 -6.62 30.21
C ASN A 149 10.66 -6.98 30.06
N SER A 150 9.92 -6.29 29.19
CA SER A 150 8.52 -6.57 28.88
C SER A 150 8.37 -7.64 27.79
N ASP A 151 7.16 -7.78 27.26
CA ASP A 151 6.83 -8.58 26.07
C ASP A 151 6.86 -7.70 24.80
N ALA A 152 6.95 -8.33 23.64
CA ALA A 152 7.08 -7.64 22.35
C ALA A 152 5.88 -6.73 22.03
N GLN A 153 4.67 -7.13 22.44
CA GLN A 153 3.45 -6.33 22.27
C GLN A 153 3.52 -5.04 23.10
N THR A 154 3.93 -5.13 24.37
CA THR A 154 4.09 -3.99 25.28
C THR A 154 5.16 -3.05 24.74
N PHE A 155 6.34 -3.58 24.37
CA PHE A 155 7.42 -2.80 23.76
C PHE A 155 6.92 -2.01 22.55
N ALA A 156 6.31 -2.69 21.58
CA ALA A 156 5.86 -2.08 20.34
C ALA A 156 4.74 -1.06 20.56
N SER A 157 3.86 -1.29 21.53
CA SER A 157 2.80 -0.35 21.89
C SER A 157 3.36 0.95 22.49
N ILE A 158 4.39 0.86 23.33
CA ILE A 158 5.07 2.03 23.90
C ILE A 158 5.82 2.77 22.79
N TYR A 159 6.56 2.04 21.95
CA TYR A 159 7.22 2.62 20.78
C TYR A 159 6.25 3.44 19.93
N ARG A 160 5.10 2.87 19.56
CA ARG A 160 4.08 3.56 18.75
C ARG A 160 3.51 4.80 19.44
N ALA A 161 3.36 4.74 20.76
CA ALA A 161 2.79 5.85 21.50
C ALA A 161 3.78 7.03 21.66
N LEU A 162 5.08 6.77 21.73
CA LEU A 162 6.12 7.81 21.84
C LEU A 162 6.22 8.66 20.57
N ARG A 163 6.65 9.92 20.74
CA ARG A 163 7.01 10.84 19.63
C ARG A 163 8.33 10.43 18.99
N ALA A 164 8.59 10.90 17.77
CA ALA A 164 9.81 10.56 17.03
C ALA A 164 11.10 10.86 17.81
N ASN A 165 11.23 12.06 18.39
CA ASN A 165 12.39 12.43 19.20
C ASN A 165 12.54 11.53 20.45
N GLN A 166 11.45 11.26 21.16
CA GLN A 166 11.46 10.36 22.31
C GLN A 166 11.93 8.96 21.93
N ARG A 167 11.43 8.39 20.81
CA ARG A 167 11.86 7.07 20.32
C ARG A 167 13.38 7.05 20.10
N THR A 168 13.92 8.06 19.44
CA THR A 168 15.37 8.11 19.15
C THR A 168 16.22 8.25 20.41
N GLN A 169 15.81 9.10 21.37
CA GLN A 169 16.52 9.27 22.64
C GLN A 169 16.49 8.00 23.51
N ILE A 170 15.36 7.29 23.51
CA ILE A 170 15.17 6.09 24.32
C ILE A 170 15.85 4.87 23.67
N LEU A 171 15.72 4.69 22.35
CA LEU A 171 16.13 3.44 21.69
C LEU A 171 17.54 3.45 21.12
N ASN A 172 18.12 4.61 20.78
CA ASN A 172 19.44 4.67 20.14
C ASN A 172 20.57 4.51 21.17
N GLN A 173 20.59 3.37 21.85
CA GLN A 173 21.55 2.99 22.89
C GLN A 173 22.12 1.62 22.58
N ASP A 174 23.22 1.27 23.26
CA ASP A 174 23.85 -0.03 23.12
C ASP A 174 23.04 -1.07 23.92
N ILE A 175 22.43 -2.03 23.21
CA ILE A 175 21.56 -3.07 23.76
C ILE A 175 22.22 -4.45 23.59
N LYS A 176 22.06 -5.32 24.60
CA LYS A 176 22.51 -6.72 24.52
C LYS A 176 21.72 -7.47 23.44
N PRO A 177 22.36 -8.12 22.44
CA PRO A 177 21.66 -8.80 21.35
C PRO A 177 20.62 -9.83 21.83
N GLN A 178 20.88 -10.54 22.94
CA GLN A 178 19.97 -11.53 23.51
C GLN A 178 18.64 -10.94 23.99
N ALA A 179 18.63 -9.68 24.45
CA ALA A 179 17.39 -9.01 24.85
C ALA A 179 16.49 -8.72 23.64
N LEU A 180 17.10 -8.28 22.53
CA LEU A 180 16.38 -8.08 21.27
C LEU A 180 15.94 -9.40 20.65
N LYS A 181 16.78 -10.45 20.76
CA LYS A 181 16.43 -11.80 20.32
C LYS A 181 15.17 -12.31 21.00
N LYS A 182 15.11 -12.24 22.33
CA LYS A 182 13.96 -12.68 23.13
C LYS A 182 12.66 -12.07 22.61
N LEU A 183 12.63 -10.74 22.42
CA LEU A 183 11.44 -10.03 21.95
C LEU A 183 11.10 -10.34 20.48
N ALA A 184 12.10 -10.40 19.60
CA ALA A 184 11.87 -10.68 18.19
C ALA A 184 11.36 -12.10 17.95
N ASP A 185 11.81 -13.07 18.76
CA ASP A 185 11.39 -14.47 18.65
C ASP A 185 9.95 -14.72 19.14
N GLU A 186 9.34 -13.79 19.89
CA GLU A 186 7.91 -13.82 20.18
C GLU A 186 7.04 -13.63 18.92
N ASN A 187 7.66 -13.20 17.81
CA ASN A 187 7.02 -13.00 16.50
C ASN A 187 5.77 -12.10 16.53
N ASN A 188 5.79 -11.08 17.38
CA ASN A 188 4.70 -10.14 17.46
C ASN A 188 4.71 -9.18 16.25
N THR A 189 3.60 -9.11 15.50
CA THR A 189 3.48 -8.27 14.30
C THR A 189 3.81 -6.80 14.56
N ALA A 190 3.45 -6.25 15.72
CA ALA A 190 3.71 -4.85 16.02
C ALA A 190 5.21 -4.58 16.23
N PHE A 191 5.89 -5.50 16.91
CA PHE A 191 7.34 -5.45 17.14
C PHE A 191 8.12 -5.69 15.84
N ASN A 192 7.70 -6.67 15.03
CA ASN A 192 8.27 -6.92 13.71
C ASN A 192 8.20 -5.68 12.81
N ASN A 193 7.02 -5.04 12.71
CA ASN A 193 6.87 -3.81 11.94
C ASN A 193 7.75 -2.66 12.46
N MET A 194 7.95 -2.58 13.78
CA MET A 194 8.88 -1.63 14.39
C MET A 194 10.32 -1.93 13.96
N LEU A 195 10.79 -3.18 14.09
CA LEU A 195 12.14 -3.57 13.68
C LEU A 195 12.39 -3.25 12.20
N GLN A 196 11.45 -3.60 11.33
CA GLN A 196 11.51 -3.28 9.91
C GLN A 196 11.64 -1.76 9.67
N SER A 197 10.85 -0.95 10.39
CA SER A 197 10.93 0.52 10.32
C SER A 197 12.25 1.09 10.86
N ILE A 198 12.84 0.46 11.88
CA ILE A 198 14.12 0.90 12.43
C ILE A 198 15.24 0.58 11.44
N ILE A 199 15.29 -0.66 10.93
CA ILE A 199 16.33 -1.12 10.00
C ILE A 199 16.32 -0.26 8.72
N ILE A 200 15.13 0.08 8.20
CA ILE A 200 15.00 0.84 6.95
C ILE A 200 15.37 2.33 7.08
N THR A 201 15.39 2.88 8.30
CA THR A 201 15.71 4.29 8.52
C THR A 201 17.12 4.57 8.02
N GLN A 202 17.31 5.57 7.15
CA GLN A 202 18.60 5.81 6.49
C GLN A 202 19.53 6.77 7.25
N ASP A 203 18.98 7.58 8.16
CA ASP A 203 19.76 8.47 9.01
C ASP A 203 20.31 7.74 10.26
N LYS A 204 21.06 8.49 11.08
CA LYS A 204 21.76 7.97 12.26
C LYS A 204 20.86 7.77 13.49
N SER A 205 19.54 7.97 13.37
CA SER A 205 18.60 7.97 14.49
C SER A 205 18.56 6.67 15.28
N TYR A 206 18.98 5.55 14.69
CA TYR A 206 18.94 4.22 15.31
C TYR A 206 20.24 3.42 15.09
N ASP A 207 21.37 4.07 14.81
CA ASP A 207 22.63 3.38 14.49
C ASP A 207 23.08 2.40 15.58
N LYS A 208 22.98 2.78 16.87
CA LYS A 208 23.34 1.88 17.97
C LYS A 208 22.38 0.71 18.08
N PHE A 209 21.08 0.97 17.96
CA PHE A 209 20.06 -0.09 17.98
C PHE A 209 20.28 -1.10 16.85
N LYS A 210 20.55 -0.64 15.62
CA LYS A 210 20.84 -1.50 14.47
C LYS A 210 22.11 -2.31 14.66
N LYS A 211 23.16 -1.71 15.23
CA LYS A 211 24.39 -2.44 15.60
C LYS A 211 24.12 -3.52 16.64
N SER A 212 23.24 -3.26 17.62
CA SER A 212 22.83 -4.24 18.62
C SER A 212 22.03 -5.43 18.07
N LEU A 213 21.48 -5.34 16.85
CA LEU A 213 20.84 -6.48 16.17
C LEU A 213 21.86 -7.46 15.56
N ILE A 214 23.10 -7.00 15.31
CA ILE A 214 24.16 -7.83 14.71
C ILE A 214 24.45 -9.00 15.64
N GLY A 215 24.43 -10.22 15.08
CA GLY A 215 24.73 -11.43 15.86
C GLY A 215 23.68 -11.81 16.90
N ALA A 216 22.51 -11.15 16.93
CA ALA A 216 21.39 -11.54 17.79
C ALA A 216 20.84 -12.94 17.45
N ASN A 217 21.11 -13.43 16.24
CA ASN A 217 20.73 -14.75 15.76
C ASN A 217 19.22 -15.05 15.93
N ILE A 218 18.38 -14.08 15.57
CA ILE A 218 16.91 -14.17 15.67
C ILE A 218 16.40 -15.30 14.77
N THR A 219 15.46 -16.09 15.28
CA THR A 219 14.95 -17.32 14.62
C THR A 219 13.44 -17.38 14.54
N GLY A 220 12.73 -16.79 15.50
CA GLY A 220 11.27 -16.89 15.61
C GLY A 220 10.48 -15.85 14.81
N ALA A 221 11.13 -14.81 14.28
CA ALA A 221 10.44 -13.75 13.55
C ALA A 221 9.87 -14.19 12.19
N ASP A 222 8.92 -13.42 11.65
CA ASP A 222 8.34 -13.67 10.34
C ASP A 222 9.37 -13.55 9.19
N SER A 223 9.04 -14.15 8.05
CA SER A 223 9.91 -14.18 6.86
C SER A 223 10.46 -12.81 6.47
N TYR A 224 9.64 -11.77 6.52
CA TYR A 224 10.05 -10.45 6.07
C TYR A 224 10.95 -9.73 7.09
N THR A 225 10.70 -9.93 8.38
CA THR A 225 11.55 -9.42 9.45
C THR A 225 12.91 -10.10 9.43
N LEU A 226 12.96 -11.43 9.23
CA LEU A 226 14.20 -12.17 9.01
C LEU A 226 14.94 -11.65 7.77
N PHE A 227 14.24 -11.36 6.69
CA PHE A 227 14.83 -10.74 5.50
C PHE A 227 15.45 -9.37 5.80
N MET A 228 14.73 -8.50 6.52
CA MET A 228 15.26 -7.18 6.92
C MET A 228 16.47 -7.30 7.86
N LEU A 229 16.50 -8.30 8.75
CA LEU A 229 17.66 -8.59 9.59
C LEU A 229 18.87 -9.04 8.74
N GLY A 230 18.64 -9.84 7.69
CA GLY A 230 19.67 -10.16 6.70
C GLY A 230 20.24 -8.91 6.01
N LEU A 231 19.39 -7.96 5.62
CA LEU A 231 19.85 -6.67 5.08
C LEU A 231 20.63 -5.84 6.12
N ASN A 232 20.22 -5.88 7.39
CA ASN A 232 20.97 -5.21 8.46
C ASN A 232 22.38 -5.79 8.59
N GLU A 233 22.56 -7.11 8.47
CA GLU A 233 23.88 -7.76 8.44
C GLU A 233 24.71 -7.34 7.20
N ILE A 234 24.09 -7.23 6.02
CA ILE A 234 24.75 -6.70 4.81
C ILE A 234 25.25 -5.27 5.02
N LEU A 235 24.41 -4.40 5.58
CA LEU A 235 24.75 -3.02 5.88
C LEU A 235 25.91 -2.88 6.87
N HIS A 236 26.20 -3.93 7.65
CA HIS A 236 27.31 -4.00 8.59
C HIS A 236 28.41 -4.97 8.15
N GLN A 237 28.48 -5.31 6.86
CA GLN A 237 29.54 -6.12 6.25
C GLN A 237 29.68 -7.53 6.87
N LYS A 238 28.54 -8.17 7.17
CA LYS A 238 28.47 -9.54 7.71
C LYS A 238 27.74 -10.50 6.75
N PRO A 239 28.28 -10.75 5.52
CA PRO A 239 27.58 -11.52 4.49
C PRO A 239 27.26 -12.97 4.89
N LYS A 240 28.11 -13.62 5.71
CA LYS A 240 27.83 -14.98 6.20
C LYS A 240 26.60 -15.03 7.12
N ALA A 241 26.46 -14.06 8.03
CA ALA A 241 25.29 -13.97 8.90
C ALA A 241 24.03 -13.58 8.11
N ALA A 242 24.17 -12.68 7.13
CA ALA A 242 23.09 -12.31 6.23
C ALA A 242 22.54 -13.51 5.46
N LEU A 243 23.42 -14.38 4.94
CA LEU A 243 23.02 -15.59 4.21
C LEU A 243 22.13 -16.51 5.06
N GLU A 244 22.46 -16.70 6.35
CA GLU A 244 21.66 -17.51 7.26
C GLU A 244 20.27 -16.90 7.52
N TYR A 245 20.18 -15.58 7.65
CA TYR A 245 18.88 -14.90 7.73
C TYR A 245 18.06 -15.06 6.44
N PHE A 246 18.67 -14.98 5.26
CA PHE A 246 17.95 -15.18 4.00
C PHE A 246 17.46 -16.63 3.82
N LYS A 247 18.22 -17.64 4.28
CA LYS A 247 17.76 -19.04 4.33
C LYS A 247 16.55 -19.23 5.27
N ARG A 248 16.59 -18.62 6.46
CA ARG A 248 15.44 -18.66 7.40
C ARG A 248 14.24 -17.91 6.84
N SER A 249 14.48 -16.75 6.24
CA SER A 249 13.44 -15.98 5.56
C SER A 249 12.75 -16.79 4.46
N TYR A 250 13.51 -17.51 3.64
CA TYR A 250 12.99 -18.43 2.63
C TYR A 250 12.14 -19.54 3.25
N SER A 251 12.63 -20.16 4.32
CA SER A 251 11.92 -21.25 5.02
C SER A 251 10.59 -20.78 5.62
N ASN A 252 10.54 -19.55 6.12
CA ASN A 252 9.33 -18.96 6.73
C ASN A 252 8.43 -18.24 5.71
N ALA A 253 8.82 -18.16 4.43
CA ALA A 253 8.11 -17.39 3.42
C ALA A 253 6.77 -18.05 3.04
N THR A 254 5.69 -17.31 3.16
CA THR A 254 4.33 -17.78 2.84
C THR A 254 3.90 -17.43 1.41
N THR A 255 4.63 -16.55 0.73
CA THR A 255 4.32 -16.11 -0.63
C THR A 255 5.46 -16.41 -1.60
N PRO A 256 5.15 -16.67 -2.89
CA PRO A 256 6.18 -16.88 -3.92
C PRO A 256 7.17 -15.70 -4.02
N MET A 257 6.68 -14.45 -3.98
CA MET A 257 7.53 -13.26 -4.01
C MET A 257 8.54 -13.23 -2.85
N GLN A 258 8.13 -13.59 -1.62
CA GLN A 258 9.06 -13.66 -0.48
C GLN A 258 10.11 -14.76 -0.68
N LYS A 259 9.69 -15.95 -1.17
CA LYS A 259 10.63 -17.03 -1.48
C LYS A 259 11.65 -16.60 -2.52
N ASN A 260 11.18 -16.03 -3.63
CA ASN A 260 12.00 -15.59 -4.75
C ASN A 260 12.98 -14.49 -4.33
N ARG A 261 12.50 -13.49 -3.56
CA ARG A 261 13.33 -12.43 -2.98
C ARG A 261 14.45 -13.00 -2.09
N SER A 262 14.13 -13.97 -1.24
CA SER A 262 15.12 -14.59 -0.35
C SER A 262 16.11 -15.50 -1.09
N LEU A 263 15.68 -16.25 -2.11
CA LEU A 263 16.58 -17.03 -2.98
C LEU A 263 17.52 -16.13 -3.77
N PHE A 264 17.01 -15.00 -4.30
CA PHE A 264 17.85 -14.03 -5.00
C PHE A 264 18.99 -13.55 -4.11
N TRP A 265 18.69 -13.10 -2.89
CA TRP A 265 19.74 -12.64 -1.97
C TRP A 265 20.67 -13.76 -1.49
N GLN A 266 20.18 -15.00 -1.37
CA GLN A 266 21.07 -16.15 -1.14
C GLN A 266 22.06 -16.32 -2.30
N TYR A 267 21.58 -16.34 -3.54
CA TYR A 267 22.43 -16.43 -4.74
C TYR A 267 23.44 -15.28 -4.82
N ARG A 268 23.00 -14.04 -4.56
CA ARG A 268 23.88 -12.85 -4.59
C ARG A 268 25.04 -12.92 -3.58
N LEU A 269 24.90 -13.71 -2.52
CA LEU A 269 25.94 -13.90 -1.51
C LEU A 269 26.77 -15.17 -1.70
N SER A 270 26.17 -16.24 -2.23
CA SER A 270 26.83 -17.55 -2.37
C SER A 270 27.43 -17.78 -3.76
N ASN A 271 26.90 -17.12 -4.80
CA ASN A 271 27.11 -17.46 -6.21
C ASN A 271 26.81 -18.94 -6.54
N ASP A 272 25.92 -19.58 -5.78
CA ASP A 272 25.53 -20.98 -5.97
C ASP A 272 24.48 -21.11 -7.09
N ASN A 273 24.86 -21.71 -8.22
CA ASN A 273 23.98 -21.90 -9.37
C ASN A 273 22.74 -22.74 -9.04
N LYS A 274 22.78 -23.67 -8.07
CA LYS A 274 21.59 -24.45 -7.68
C LYS A 274 20.50 -23.56 -7.08
N VAL A 275 20.90 -22.51 -6.36
CA VAL A 275 19.98 -21.50 -5.81
C VAL A 275 19.35 -20.70 -6.96
N LEU A 276 20.15 -20.34 -7.97
CA LEU A 276 19.68 -19.62 -9.16
C LEU A 276 18.71 -20.46 -9.99
N GLU A 277 18.99 -21.74 -10.19
CA GLU A 277 18.11 -22.71 -10.85
C GLU A 277 16.79 -22.86 -10.10
N THR A 278 16.85 -22.96 -8.76
CA THR A 278 15.65 -23.01 -7.91
C THR A 278 14.80 -21.75 -8.04
N LEU A 279 15.45 -20.58 -8.13
CA LEU A 279 14.76 -19.30 -8.39
C LEU A 279 14.14 -19.27 -9.78
N GLY A 280 14.86 -19.72 -10.81
CA GLY A 280 14.38 -19.80 -12.20
C GLY A 280 13.22 -20.78 -12.40
N ALA A 281 13.08 -21.80 -11.57
CA ALA A 281 11.95 -22.74 -11.60
C ALA A 281 10.63 -22.15 -11.10
N SER A 282 10.65 -20.96 -10.48
CA SER A 282 9.45 -20.32 -9.95
C SER A 282 8.51 -19.85 -11.08
N THR A 283 7.22 -20.15 -10.94
CA THR A 283 6.17 -19.73 -11.90
C THR A 283 5.55 -18.37 -11.55
N ASN A 284 6.06 -17.68 -10.52
CA ASN A 284 5.62 -16.33 -10.16
C ASN A 284 6.38 -15.30 -10.99
N VAL A 285 5.68 -14.31 -11.55
CA VAL A 285 6.31 -13.22 -12.30
C VAL A 285 6.77 -12.13 -11.33
N ASP A 286 8.08 -11.95 -11.20
CA ASP A 286 8.71 -10.85 -10.47
C ASP A 286 10.11 -10.54 -11.01
N LEU A 287 10.75 -9.47 -10.51
CA LEU A 287 12.08 -9.09 -10.97
C LEU A 287 13.15 -10.15 -10.70
N TYR A 288 13.00 -10.94 -9.64
CA TYR A 288 13.99 -11.92 -9.22
C TYR A 288 13.97 -13.16 -10.13
N THR A 289 12.79 -13.58 -10.55
CA THR A 289 12.59 -14.66 -11.52
C THR A 289 13.02 -14.23 -12.93
N ILE A 290 12.62 -13.04 -13.38
CA ILE A 290 13.11 -12.45 -14.64
C ILE A 290 14.65 -12.39 -14.65
N TYR A 291 15.25 -11.95 -13.54
CA TYR A 291 16.70 -11.95 -13.38
C TYR A 291 17.29 -13.35 -13.57
N ALA A 292 16.73 -14.37 -12.90
CA ALA A 292 17.23 -15.73 -12.99
C ALA A 292 17.13 -16.30 -14.41
N HIS A 293 16.00 -16.11 -15.10
CA HIS A 293 15.82 -16.56 -16.49
C HIS A 293 16.86 -15.92 -17.43
N GLN A 294 17.04 -14.60 -17.34
CA GLN A 294 18.05 -13.89 -18.15
C GLN A 294 19.48 -14.32 -17.82
N LYS A 295 19.78 -14.61 -16.54
CA LYS A 295 21.11 -15.02 -16.10
C LYS A 295 21.46 -16.45 -16.52
N LEU A 296 20.47 -17.35 -16.49
CA LEU A 296 20.60 -18.74 -16.91
C LEU A 296 20.52 -18.91 -18.44
N GLY A 297 19.97 -17.93 -19.15
CA GLY A 297 19.73 -18.05 -20.59
C GLY A 297 18.63 -19.04 -20.94
N VAL A 298 17.59 -19.13 -20.09
CA VAL A 298 16.46 -20.06 -20.25
C VAL A 298 15.16 -19.30 -20.46
N GLU A 299 14.20 -19.95 -21.10
CA GLU A 299 12.85 -19.43 -21.24
C GLU A 299 12.14 -19.30 -19.89
N PRO A 300 11.24 -18.32 -19.72
CA PRO A 300 10.50 -18.16 -18.48
C PRO A 300 9.63 -19.37 -18.13
N SER A 301 9.75 -19.83 -16.88
CA SER A 301 8.92 -20.92 -16.32
C SER A 301 7.46 -20.53 -16.07
N TYR A 302 7.11 -19.25 -16.20
CA TYR A 302 5.76 -18.74 -16.00
C TYR A 302 5.03 -18.56 -17.33
N GLN A 303 3.71 -18.73 -17.32
CA GLN A 303 2.89 -18.55 -18.51
C GLN A 303 2.29 -17.13 -18.55
N VAL A 304 2.46 -16.44 -19.67
CA VAL A 304 1.87 -15.12 -19.92
C VAL A 304 0.80 -15.22 -21.01
N VAL A 305 -0.36 -14.61 -20.78
CA VAL A 305 -1.45 -14.49 -21.75
C VAL A 305 -1.73 -13.02 -22.03
N THR A 306 -1.56 -12.59 -23.27
CA THR A 306 -1.73 -11.20 -23.71
C THR A 306 -3.05 -10.95 -24.44
N HIS A 307 -3.68 -12.03 -24.93
CA HIS A 307 -4.96 -11.99 -25.65
C HIS A 307 -5.91 -13.03 -25.08
N LEU A 308 -7.17 -12.65 -24.90
CA LEU A 308 -8.23 -13.57 -24.48
C LEU A 308 -8.94 -14.12 -25.71
N GLU A 309 -9.09 -15.43 -25.75
CA GLU A 309 -9.83 -16.12 -26.80
C GLU A 309 -11.32 -16.25 -26.45
N ASN A 310 -12.14 -16.56 -27.46
CA ASN A 310 -13.56 -16.92 -27.31
C ASN A 310 -14.41 -15.84 -26.62
N LEU A 311 -14.16 -14.56 -26.93
CA LEU A 311 -15.02 -13.47 -26.48
C LEU A 311 -16.35 -13.50 -27.24
N SER A 312 -17.44 -13.45 -26.50
CA SER A 312 -18.80 -13.27 -26.98
C SER A 312 -18.98 -11.88 -27.62
N PRO A 313 -19.75 -11.77 -28.72
CA PRO A 313 -20.16 -10.48 -29.26
C PRO A 313 -21.29 -9.83 -28.44
N LYS A 314 -21.94 -10.59 -27.54
CA LYS A 314 -23.09 -10.12 -26.76
C LYS A 314 -22.63 -9.41 -25.49
N LYS A 315 -22.94 -8.12 -25.38
CA LYS A 315 -22.68 -7.32 -24.18
C LYS A 315 -23.43 -7.87 -22.95
N PRO A 316 -22.77 -8.11 -21.82
CA PRO A 316 -23.44 -8.53 -20.59
C PRO A 316 -24.23 -7.39 -19.95
N LYS A 317 -25.25 -7.75 -19.17
CA LYS A 317 -25.99 -6.83 -18.29
C LYS A 317 -25.17 -6.54 -17.02
N PHE A 318 -24.02 -5.92 -17.19
CA PHE A 318 -23.10 -5.54 -16.11
C PHE A 318 -22.52 -4.17 -16.43
N ASP A 319 -22.65 -3.24 -15.50
CA ASP A 319 -22.06 -1.91 -15.60
C ASP A 319 -20.66 -1.91 -15.00
N ILE A 320 -19.66 -1.91 -15.88
CA ILE A 320 -18.24 -1.90 -15.50
C ILE A 320 -17.82 -0.62 -14.79
N LYS A 321 -18.62 0.46 -14.89
CA LYS A 321 -18.33 1.77 -14.28
C LYS A 321 -18.98 1.92 -12.90
N ASP A 322 -19.86 1.01 -12.51
CA ASP A 322 -20.51 1.03 -11.20
C ASP A 322 -19.62 0.33 -10.15
N PRO A 323 -19.04 1.08 -9.19
CA PRO A 323 -18.17 0.48 -8.17
C PRO A 323 -18.94 -0.46 -7.23
N PHE A 324 -20.26 -0.29 -7.09
CA PHE A 324 -21.09 -1.18 -6.29
C PHE A 324 -21.33 -2.52 -6.99
N GLN A 325 -21.47 -2.54 -8.33
CA GLN A 325 -21.60 -3.80 -9.07
C GLN A 325 -20.34 -4.65 -8.97
N TRP A 326 -19.16 -4.04 -9.06
CA TRP A 326 -17.91 -4.75 -8.80
C TRP A 326 -17.87 -5.30 -7.36
N GLN A 327 -18.25 -4.49 -6.37
CA GLN A 327 -18.25 -4.93 -4.97
C GLN A 327 -19.15 -6.16 -4.76
N LEU A 328 -20.37 -6.11 -5.27
CA LEU A 328 -21.33 -7.22 -5.20
C LEU A 328 -20.83 -8.45 -5.95
N LEU A 329 -20.23 -8.28 -7.13
CA LEU A 329 -19.61 -9.38 -7.87
C LEU A 329 -18.50 -10.05 -7.05
N LYS A 330 -17.61 -9.26 -6.43
CA LYS A 330 -16.52 -9.80 -5.61
C LYS A 330 -17.03 -10.56 -4.39
N GLU A 331 -18.05 -10.03 -3.72
CA GLU A 331 -18.70 -10.69 -2.58
C GLU A 331 -19.33 -12.03 -3.01
N ASN A 332 -20.03 -12.06 -4.15
CA ASN A 332 -20.61 -13.28 -4.71
C ASN A 332 -19.54 -14.30 -5.13
N LEU A 333 -18.46 -13.86 -5.78
CA LEU A 333 -17.34 -14.72 -6.18
C LEU A 333 -16.71 -15.42 -4.97
N ALA A 334 -16.60 -14.73 -3.83
CA ALA A 334 -16.07 -15.33 -2.59
C ALA A 334 -16.94 -16.47 -2.03
N GLN A 335 -18.21 -16.58 -2.45
CA GLN A 335 -19.11 -17.66 -2.06
C GLN A 335 -19.07 -18.86 -3.02
N ILE A 336 -18.48 -18.72 -4.21
CA ILE A 336 -18.40 -19.79 -5.19
C ILE A 336 -17.30 -20.78 -4.79
N LYS A 337 -17.67 -22.04 -4.57
CA LYS A 337 -16.73 -23.11 -4.16
C LYS A 337 -16.37 -24.08 -5.28
N SER A 338 -17.14 -24.08 -6.37
CA SER A 338 -17.01 -25.05 -7.46
C SER A 338 -16.35 -24.40 -8.67
N ASP A 339 -15.29 -25.04 -9.19
CA ASP A 339 -14.63 -24.63 -10.44
C ASP A 339 -15.62 -24.63 -11.62
N LYS A 340 -16.62 -25.52 -11.61
CA LYS A 340 -17.68 -25.57 -12.64
C LYS A 340 -18.53 -24.30 -12.61
N ASP A 341 -18.99 -23.89 -11.43
CA ASP A 341 -19.88 -22.73 -11.28
C ASP A 341 -19.12 -21.43 -11.60
N LEU A 342 -17.86 -21.34 -11.16
CA LEU A 342 -16.99 -20.22 -11.51
C LEU A 342 -16.74 -20.16 -13.02
N LYS A 343 -16.55 -21.31 -13.67
CA LYS A 343 -16.39 -21.39 -15.13
C LYS A 343 -17.65 -20.94 -15.85
N GLU A 344 -18.84 -21.39 -15.45
CA GLU A 344 -20.11 -20.94 -16.06
C GLU A 344 -20.35 -19.44 -15.85
N LEU A 345 -20.07 -18.92 -14.65
CA LEU A 345 -20.14 -17.48 -14.41
C LEU A 345 -19.15 -16.71 -15.29
N SER A 346 -17.91 -17.20 -15.44
CA SER A 346 -16.88 -16.51 -16.20
C SER A 346 -17.27 -16.24 -17.67
N LYS A 347 -18.05 -17.15 -18.28
CA LYS A 347 -18.57 -17.00 -19.65
C LYS A 347 -19.44 -15.76 -19.83
N HIS A 348 -20.12 -15.30 -18.78
CA HIS A 348 -20.93 -14.07 -18.83
C HIS A 348 -20.08 -12.82 -19.01
N PHE A 349 -18.80 -12.86 -18.61
CA PHE A 349 -17.88 -11.73 -18.72
C PHE A 349 -16.89 -11.88 -19.88
N ALA A 350 -16.98 -12.96 -20.65
CA ALA A 350 -16.19 -13.15 -21.87
C ALA A 350 -16.70 -12.20 -22.98
N TYR A 351 -16.48 -10.90 -22.82
CA TYR A 351 -16.84 -9.81 -23.74
C TYR A 351 -15.75 -8.74 -23.64
N GLU A 352 -15.51 -7.99 -24.72
CA GLU A 352 -14.36 -7.06 -24.84
C GLU A 352 -14.25 -6.09 -23.65
N ASP A 353 -15.33 -5.36 -23.33
CA ASP A 353 -15.32 -4.38 -22.23
C ASP A 353 -15.30 -5.01 -20.83
N THR A 354 -15.61 -6.31 -20.70
CA THR A 354 -15.53 -7.06 -19.42
C THR A 354 -14.32 -7.99 -19.34
N SER A 355 -13.40 -7.90 -20.30
CA SER A 355 -12.19 -8.75 -20.38
C SER A 355 -11.35 -8.78 -19.10
N ALA A 356 -11.23 -7.67 -18.38
CA ALA A 356 -10.55 -7.63 -17.08
C ALA A 356 -11.25 -8.49 -16.01
N HIS A 357 -12.59 -8.45 -15.95
CA HIS A 357 -13.37 -9.31 -15.07
C HIS A 357 -13.25 -10.78 -15.46
N PHE A 358 -13.26 -11.07 -16.76
CA PHE A 358 -13.05 -12.41 -17.27
C PHE A 358 -11.66 -12.95 -16.87
N ALA A 359 -10.60 -12.20 -17.14
CA ALA A 359 -9.23 -12.54 -16.73
C ALA A 359 -9.10 -12.72 -15.20
N TYR A 360 -9.83 -11.93 -14.41
CA TYR A 360 -9.86 -12.10 -12.95
C TYR A 360 -10.41 -13.46 -12.52
N MET A 361 -11.49 -13.93 -13.14
CA MET A 361 -12.06 -15.26 -12.85
C MET A 361 -11.21 -16.39 -13.44
N LEU A 362 -10.65 -16.20 -14.63
CA LEU A 362 -9.72 -17.17 -15.22
C LEU A 362 -8.46 -17.36 -14.35
N ASN A 363 -7.94 -16.29 -13.76
CA ASN A 363 -6.85 -16.38 -12.79
C ASN A 363 -7.19 -17.31 -11.62
N GLN A 364 -8.41 -17.20 -11.07
CA GLN A 364 -8.87 -18.05 -9.97
C GLN A 364 -9.02 -19.51 -10.40
N LEU A 365 -9.64 -19.77 -11.56
CA LEU A 365 -9.78 -21.12 -12.14
C LEU A 365 -8.42 -21.80 -12.35
N ASN A 366 -7.42 -21.03 -12.78
CA ASN A 366 -6.06 -21.52 -12.99
C ASN A 366 -5.18 -21.47 -11.73
N ARG A 367 -5.77 -21.17 -10.55
CA ARG A 367 -5.07 -21.08 -9.26
C ARG A 367 -3.83 -20.18 -9.33
N PHE A 368 -3.95 -19.07 -10.05
CA PHE A 368 -2.91 -18.05 -10.25
C PHE A 368 -1.61 -18.56 -10.92
N LYS A 369 -1.67 -19.66 -11.68
CA LYS A 369 -0.52 -20.19 -12.43
C LYS A 369 -0.29 -19.51 -13.79
N ILE A 370 -1.34 -18.93 -14.35
CA ILE A 370 -1.32 -18.18 -15.63
C ILE A 370 -1.41 -16.70 -15.32
N HIS A 371 -0.57 -15.88 -15.98
CA HIS A 371 -0.54 -14.44 -15.76
C HIS A 371 -1.10 -13.68 -16.95
N TYR A 372 -2.24 -13.02 -16.75
CA TYR A 372 -2.91 -12.26 -17.79
C TYR A 372 -2.35 -10.83 -17.87
N PHE A 373 -1.73 -10.51 -19.00
CA PHE A 373 -1.15 -9.23 -19.39
C PHE A 373 -1.91 -8.66 -20.58
N ILE A 374 -3.23 -8.59 -20.44
CA ILE A 374 -4.15 -8.06 -21.46
C ILE A 374 -4.13 -6.53 -21.48
N THR A 375 -4.53 -5.93 -22.59
CA THR A 375 -4.61 -4.47 -22.74
C THR A 375 -6.04 -4.01 -23.07
N PRO A 376 -6.98 -4.12 -22.13
CA PRO A 376 -8.38 -3.76 -22.37
C PRO A 376 -8.50 -2.26 -22.73
N PHE A 377 -9.42 -1.93 -23.64
CA PHE A 377 -9.65 -0.56 -24.13
C PHE A 377 -8.46 0.08 -24.86
N SER A 378 -7.40 -0.67 -25.20
CA SER A 378 -6.21 -0.12 -25.84
C SER A 378 -6.49 0.53 -27.21
N ASN A 379 -7.48 0.02 -27.94
CA ASN A 379 -7.97 0.54 -29.21
C ASN A 379 -8.74 1.86 -29.09
N LYS A 380 -9.19 2.24 -27.88
CA LYS A 380 -9.94 3.48 -27.62
C LYS A 380 -9.03 4.66 -27.29
N ILE A 381 -7.72 4.45 -27.18
CA ILE A 381 -6.73 5.46 -26.81
C ILE A 381 -5.59 5.46 -27.82
N LYS A 382 -5.09 6.66 -28.14
CA LYS A 382 -3.88 6.81 -28.96
C LYS A 382 -2.65 6.75 -28.08
N TRP A 383 -1.76 5.81 -28.36
CA TRP A 383 -0.49 5.64 -27.66
C TRP A 383 0.62 6.34 -28.43
N LYS A 384 1.50 7.05 -27.73
CA LYS A 384 2.67 7.69 -28.32
C LYS A 384 3.67 6.67 -28.87
N ASN A 385 3.87 5.57 -28.14
CA ASN A 385 4.74 4.46 -28.48
C ASN A 385 4.49 3.26 -27.54
N ASP A 386 5.17 2.15 -27.78
CA ASP A 386 5.07 0.94 -26.97
C ASP A 386 5.54 1.13 -25.53
N HIS A 387 6.48 2.04 -25.27
CA HIS A 387 6.93 2.36 -23.92
C HIS A 387 5.79 2.96 -23.07
N GLU A 388 5.10 3.96 -23.60
CA GLU A 388 3.95 4.58 -22.92
C GLU A 388 2.84 3.55 -22.68
N LYS A 389 2.50 2.76 -23.69
CA LYS A 389 1.50 1.69 -23.58
C LYS A 389 1.88 0.65 -22.52
N ALA A 390 3.09 0.11 -22.60
CA ALA A 390 3.58 -0.91 -21.67
C ALA A 390 3.60 -0.37 -20.23
N PHE A 391 4.03 0.88 -20.04
CA PHE A 391 4.12 1.44 -18.71
C PHE A 391 2.76 1.77 -18.10
N THR A 392 1.84 2.35 -18.88
CA THR A 392 0.46 2.58 -18.44
C THR A 392 -0.22 1.27 -18.03
N TYR A 393 -0.12 0.21 -18.83
CA TYR A 393 -0.73 -1.09 -18.46
C TYR A 393 0.01 -1.80 -17.32
N ALA A 394 1.32 -1.61 -17.16
CA ALA A 394 2.07 -2.12 -16.01
C ALA A 394 1.57 -1.53 -14.69
N VAL A 395 1.31 -0.23 -14.69
CA VAL A 395 0.72 0.52 -13.56
C VAL A 395 -0.73 0.11 -13.36
N ALA A 396 -1.57 0.13 -14.40
CA ALA A 396 -2.97 -0.28 -14.32
C ALA A 396 -3.14 -1.70 -13.75
N LYS A 397 -2.30 -2.63 -14.19
CA LYS A 397 -2.30 -4.02 -13.69
C LYS A 397 -1.96 -4.09 -12.20
N GLN A 398 -1.01 -3.28 -11.73
CA GLN A 398 -0.62 -3.26 -10.33
C GLN A 398 -1.65 -2.53 -9.46
N GLU A 399 -2.24 -1.46 -9.96
CA GLU A 399 -3.20 -0.61 -9.24
C GLU A 399 -4.55 -1.29 -9.07
N SER A 400 -5.07 -1.86 -10.16
CA SER A 400 -6.46 -2.28 -10.21
C SER A 400 -6.68 -3.65 -10.81
N ILE A 401 -5.62 -4.40 -11.13
CA ILE A 401 -5.70 -5.61 -11.97
C ILE A 401 -6.55 -5.37 -13.22
N LEU A 402 -6.47 -4.15 -13.76
CA LEU A 402 -7.19 -3.67 -14.95
C LEU A 402 -8.71 -3.51 -14.77
N LEU A 403 -9.23 -3.51 -13.54
CA LEU A 403 -10.66 -3.35 -13.27
C LEU A 403 -11.07 -1.86 -13.31
N PRO A 404 -12.13 -1.47 -14.05
CA PRO A 404 -12.45 -0.06 -14.25
C PRO A 404 -12.93 0.71 -13.01
N ALA A 405 -13.80 0.13 -12.17
CA ALA A 405 -14.48 0.85 -11.08
C ALA A 405 -14.03 0.42 -9.67
N LEU A 406 -12.73 0.44 -9.40
CA LEU A 406 -12.19 0.16 -8.06
C LEU A 406 -12.07 1.40 -7.18
N VAL A 407 -12.37 1.23 -5.90
CA VAL A 407 -12.16 2.22 -4.85
C VAL A 407 -11.20 1.65 -3.80
N SER A 408 -10.04 2.28 -3.61
CA SER A 408 -9.10 1.85 -2.57
C SER A 408 -9.50 2.29 -1.17
N THR A 409 -8.76 1.80 -0.17
CA THR A 409 -8.85 2.21 1.23
C THR A 409 -8.54 3.68 1.50
N SER A 410 -7.89 4.38 0.57
CA SER A 410 -7.61 5.83 0.60
C SER A 410 -8.51 6.61 -0.37
N TYR A 411 -9.44 5.93 -1.04
CA TYR A 411 -10.34 6.42 -2.08
C TYR A 411 -9.64 6.85 -3.37
N ALA A 412 -8.54 6.18 -3.72
CA ALA A 412 -8.02 6.21 -5.07
C ALA A 412 -9.02 5.52 -6.02
N LEU A 413 -9.21 6.10 -7.21
CA LEU A 413 -10.35 5.78 -8.07
C LEU A 413 -9.91 5.16 -9.40
N GLY A 414 -10.62 4.10 -9.77
CA GLY A 414 -10.64 3.59 -11.12
C GLY A 414 -9.47 2.70 -11.51
N MET A 415 -9.36 2.40 -12.80
CA MET A 415 -8.33 1.50 -13.35
C MET A 415 -6.90 1.96 -13.03
N MET A 416 -6.68 3.27 -12.96
CA MET A 416 -5.39 3.89 -12.69
C MET A 416 -5.23 4.38 -11.24
N GLN A 417 -6.23 4.14 -10.38
CA GLN A 417 -6.23 4.54 -8.97
C GLN A 417 -5.81 6.00 -8.77
N ILE A 418 -6.48 6.91 -9.48
CA ILE A 418 -6.23 8.35 -9.38
C ILE A 418 -6.80 8.87 -8.05
N MET A 419 -5.98 9.58 -7.30
CA MET A 419 -6.43 10.20 -6.04
C MET A 419 -7.39 11.37 -6.32
N PRO A 420 -8.44 11.58 -5.50
CA PRO A 420 -9.43 12.63 -5.72
C PRO A 420 -8.82 14.04 -5.87
N PHE A 421 -7.78 14.35 -5.10
CA PHE A 421 -7.12 15.66 -5.16
C PHE A 421 -6.34 15.91 -6.46
N ASN A 422 -6.07 14.86 -7.25
CA ASN A 422 -5.38 14.97 -8.54
C ASN A 422 -6.35 15.17 -9.72
N VAL A 423 -7.63 14.83 -9.57
CA VAL A 423 -8.60 14.82 -10.68
C VAL A 423 -8.74 16.21 -11.31
N GLN A 424 -9.08 17.24 -10.52
CA GLN A 424 -9.26 18.59 -11.05
C GLN A 424 -7.98 19.20 -11.65
N PRO A 425 -6.80 19.11 -11.00
CA PRO A 425 -5.55 19.56 -11.61
C PRO A 425 -5.20 18.87 -12.94
N PHE A 426 -5.46 17.57 -13.04
CA PHE A 426 -5.19 16.81 -14.27
C PHE A 426 -6.19 17.18 -15.37
N ALA A 427 -7.48 17.29 -15.04
CA ALA A 427 -8.52 17.72 -15.97
C ALA A 427 -8.20 19.08 -16.60
N LYS A 428 -7.79 20.06 -15.79
CA LYS A 428 -7.34 21.37 -16.26
C LYS A 428 -6.16 21.27 -17.24
N SER A 429 -5.18 20.43 -16.93
CA SER A 429 -3.98 20.24 -17.78
C SER A 429 -4.33 19.54 -19.10
N LEU A 430 -5.30 18.64 -19.07
CA LEU A 430 -5.85 17.93 -20.22
C LEU A 430 -6.91 18.73 -21.00
N LYS A 431 -7.25 19.94 -20.56
CA LYS A 431 -8.34 20.77 -21.13
C LYS A 431 -9.67 20.02 -21.19
N ARG A 432 -9.97 19.27 -20.13
CA ARG A 432 -11.23 18.54 -19.93
C ARG A 432 -12.09 19.34 -18.96
N ASP A 433 -13.20 19.89 -19.45
CA ASP A 433 -14.18 20.59 -18.63
C ASP A 433 -15.21 19.62 -18.04
N ASN A 434 -15.88 20.02 -16.95
CA ASN A 434 -16.97 19.28 -16.30
C ASN A 434 -16.61 17.84 -15.87
N ILE A 435 -15.35 17.60 -15.47
CA ILE A 435 -14.92 16.30 -14.93
C ILE A 435 -15.31 16.18 -13.46
N SER A 436 -15.94 15.06 -13.13
CA SER A 436 -16.29 14.59 -11.79
C SER A 436 -15.29 13.55 -11.27
N LEU A 437 -15.42 13.13 -10.01
CA LEU A 437 -14.61 12.04 -9.46
C LEU A 437 -15.01 10.69 -10.07
N GLU A 438 -16.31 10.50 -10.31
CA GLU A 438 -16.92 9.29 -10.87
C GLU A 438 -16.45 9.01 -12.30
N ASP A 439 -16.02 10.03 -13.04
CA ASP A 439 -15.43 9.86 -14.37
C ASP A 439 -14.14 9.03 -14.35
N MET A 440 -13.48 8.90 -13.20
CA MET A 440 -12.33 7.99 -13.05
C MET A 440 -12.75 6.51 -13.10
N PHE A 441 -14.04 6.18 -12.96
CA PHE A 441 -14.54 4.81 -13.18
C PHE A 441 -14.77 4.50 -14.67
N ASP A 442 -14.78 5.51 -15.55
CA ASP A 442 -14.66 5.26 -16.98
C ASP A 442 -13.21 4.84 -17.31
N PRO A 443 -13.01 3.64 -17.89
CA PRO A 443 -11.67 3.12 -18.12
C PRO A 443 -10.86 3.94 -19.13
N VAL A 444 -11.51 4.58 -20.11
CA VAL A 444 -10.81 5.40 -21.11
C VAL A 444 -10.31 6.67 -20.45
N THR A 445 -11.17 7.38 -19.71
CA THR A 445 -10.78 8.56 -18.93
C THR A 445 -9.69 8.22 -17.90
N ALA A 446 -9.82 7.10 -17.18
CA ALA A 446 -8.83 6.66 -16.20
C ALA A 446 -7.45 6.46 -16.85
N LEU A 447 -7.40 5.76 -17.99
CA LEU A 447 -6.16 5.51 -18.73
C LEU A 447 -5.55 6.79 -19.30
N GLU A 448 -6.36 7.74 -19.78
CA GLU A 448 -5.88 9.06 -20.21
C GLU A 448 -5.25 9.84 -19.06
N PHE A 449 -5.92 9.92 -17.91
CA PHE A 449 -5.43 10.62 -16.71
C PHE A 449 -4.17 9.96 -16.14
N GLY A 450 -4.16 8.63 -16.09
CA GLY A 450 -2.99 7.87 -15.65
C GLY A 450 -1.80 8.03 -16.58
N THR A 451 -2.02 7.99 -17.90
CA THR A 451 -0.96 8.22 -18.91
C THR A 451 -0.41 9.64 -18.82
N PHE A 452 -1.28 10.63 -18.67
CA PHE A 452 -0.87 12.02 -18.41
C PHE A 452 0.04 12.11 -17.18
N TYR A 453 -0.35 11.49 -16.07
CA TYR A 453 0.41 11.55 -14.84
C TYR A 453 1.76 10.82 -14.95
N LEU A 454 1.80 9.66 -15.59
CA LEU A 454 3.06 8.94 -15.86
C LEU A 454 4.01 9.78 -16.72
N ASN A 455 3.49 10.46 -17.74
CA ASN A 455 4.27 11.36 -18.58
C ASN A 455 4.78 12.57 -17.80
N ASP A 456 3.99 13.14 -16.88
CA ASP A 456 4.44 14.21 -15.99
C ASP A 456 5.58 13.76 -15.08
N LEU A 457 5.41 12.63 -14.39
CA LEU A 457 6.44 12.07 -13.54
C LEU A 457 7.71 11.70 -14.32
N SER A 458 7.57 11.21 -15.55
CA SER A 458 8.70 10.80 -16.40
C SER A 458 9.56 11.99 -16.87
N ARG A 459 9.02 13.22 -16.85
CA ARG A 459 9.83 14.42 -17.10
C ARG A 459 10.88 14.65 -16.02
N GLU A 460 10.58 14.27 -14.78
CA GLU A 460 11.49 14.43 -13.64
C GLU A 460 12.28 13.15 -13.36
N PHE A 461 11.59 12.00 -13.29
CA PHE A 461 12.19 10.72 -12.96
C PHE A 461 12.38 9.91 -14.24
N LYS A 462 13.63 9.78 -14.69
CA LYS A 462 13.93 9.17 -16.00
C LYS A 462 13.63 7.66 -16.08
N HIS A 463 13.83 6.92 -14.99
CA HIS A 463 13.72 5.46 -14.99
C HIS A 463 12.32 5.01 -14.51
N PRO A 464 11.64 4.05 -15.16
CA PRO A 464 10.29 3.62 -14.78
C PRO A 464 10.16 3.14 -13.34
N LEU A 465 11.22 2.57 -12.76
CA LEU A 465 11.26 2.22 -11.33
C LEU A 465 11.02 3.44 -10.43
N PHE A 466 11.68 4.56 -10.73
CA PHE A 466 11.53 5.80 -9.97
C PHE A 466 10.16 6.43 -10.21
N VAL A 467 9.69 6.46 -11.46
CA VAL A 467 8.33 6.91 -11.77
C VAL A 467 7.30 6.09 -11.00
N SER A 468 7.48 4.77 -10.89
CA SER A 468 6.59 3.89 -10.13
C SER A 468 6.58 4.21 -8.63
N TYR A 469 7.75 4.48 -8.04
CA TYR A 469 7.82 4.94 -6.65
C TYR A 469 7.13 6.29 -6.45
N ALA A 470 7.27 7.21 -7.40
CA ALA A 470 6.63 8.52 -7.35
C ALA A 470 5.11 8.45 -7.58
N TYR A 471 4.64 7.54 -8.44
CA TYR A 471 3.22 7.33 -8.71
C TYR A 471 2.49 6.86 -7.44
N ASN A 472 3.05 5.84 -6.75
CA ASN A 472 2.46 5.30 -5.54
C ASN A 472 2.71 6.17 -4.28
N GLY A 473 3.96 6.56 -4.02
CA GLY A 473 4.34 7.28 -2.81
C GLY A 473 4.24 8.81 -2.91
N GLY A 474 4.00 9.33 -4.11
CA GLY A 474 4.04 10.75 -4.44
C GLY A 474 5.45 11.25 -4.81
N PRO A 475 5.56 12.23 -5.74
CA PRO A 475 6.85 12.75 -6.20
C PRO A 475 7.64 13.42 -5.07
N GLY A 476 6.97 14.09 -4.11
CA GLY A 476 7.62 14.71 -2.97
C GLY A 476 8.34 13.72 -2.04
N PHE A 477 7.77 12.52 -1.84
CA PHE A 477 8.41 11.44 -1.11
C PHE A 477 9.69 10.98 -1.82
N LEU A 478 9.60 10.72 -3.13
CA LEU A 478 10.75 10.24 -3.89
C LEU A 478 11.85 11.30 -3.97
N ARG A 479 11.52 12.57 -4.19
CA ARG A 479 12.48 13.69 -4.13
C ARG A 479 13.26 13.72 -2.82
N ARG A 480 12.57 13.62 -1.68
CA ARG A 480 13.23 13.57 -0.36
C ARG A 480 14.12 12.33 -0.21
N THR A 481 13.65 11.19 -0.69
CA THR A 481 14.37 9.92 -0.63
C THR A 481 15.64 9.95 -1.47
N LEU A 482 15.60 10.47 -2.70
CA LEU A 482 16.78 10.60 -3.55
C LEU A 482 17.73 11.70 -3.06
N LYS A 483 17.20 12.79 -2.48
CA LYS A 483 18.00 13.88 -1.91
C LYS A 483 18.86 13.46 -0.73
N SER A 484 18.52 12.38 0.00
CA SER A 484 19.36 11.90 1.10
C SER A 484 20.72 11.39 0.64
N LYS A 485 20.88 11.04 -0.65
CA LYS A 485 22.10 10.49 -1.24
C LYS A 485 22.62 9.25 -0.49
N THR A 486 21.70 8.44 0.05
CA THR A 486 22.03 7.17 0.75
C THR A 486 21.64 5.93 -0.06
N LEU A 487 21.01 6.12 -1.23
CA LEU A 487 20.48 5.05 -2.07
C LEU A 487 20.97 5.19 -3.53
N PHE A 488 21.04 4.04 -4.21
CA PHE A 488 21.43 3.83 -5.59
C PHE A 488 22.88 4.24 -5.85
N LEU A 489 23.79 3.89 -4.95
CA LEU A 489 25.18 4.39 -4.96
C LEU A 489 26.07 3.56 -5.88
N LYS A 490 26.84 4.18 -6.78
CA LYS A 490 27.71 3.41 -7.71
C LYS A 490 28.81 2.58 -7.04
N LYS A 491 29.29 2.97 -5.87
CA LYS A 491 30.44 2.34 -5.17
C LYS A 491 30.04 1.56 -3.92
N ARG A 492 28.77 1.14 -3.80
CA ARG A 492 28.30 0.28 -2.71
C ARG A 492 27.98 -1.11 -3.24
N ASP A 493 28.39 -2.12 -2.50
CA ASP A 493 28.13 -3.51 -2.86
C ASP A 493 26.64 -3.79 -3.00
N TYR A 494 26.33 -4.73 -3.89
CA TYR A 494 24.98 -5.24 -4.17
C TYR A 494 24.00 -4.24 -4.81
N GLU A 495 24.47 -3.07 -5.25
CA GLU A 495 23.63 -2.07 -5.90
C GLU A 495 23.22 -2.46 -7.34
N PRO A 496 22.07 -1.97 -7.84
CA PRO A 496 21.05 -1.15 -7.17
C PRO A 496 20.07 -1.95 -6.29
N TRP A 497 20.21 -3.27 -6.25
CA TRP A 497 19.28 -4.17 -5.55
C TRP A 497 19.19 -3.86 -4.06
N LEU A 498 20.32 -3.55 -3.41
CA LEU A 498 20.32 -3.13 -2.01
C LEU A 498 19.44 -1.89 -1.81
N SER A 499 19.57 -0.87 -2.66
CA SER A 499 18.73 0.32 -2.56
C SER A 499 17.27 0.11 -2.85
N MET A 500 16.94 -0.78 -3.78
CA MET A 500 15.57 -1.19 -4.02
C MET A 500 14.96 -1.81 -2.76
N GLU A 501 15.73 -2.59 -1.99
CA GLU A 501 15.28 -3.10 -0.70
C GLU A 501 15.24 -2.04 0.41
N LEU A 502 15.91 -0.90 0.23
CA LEU A 502 16.04 0.15 1.23
C LEU A 502 15.10 1.36 1.03
N ILE A 503 14.19 1.29 0.06
CA ILE A 503 13.14 2.31 -0.10
C ILE A 503 12.29 2.41 1.19
N PRO A 504 12.13 3.60 1.80
CA PRO A 504 11.58 3.74 3.15
C PRO A 504 10.16 3.22 3.34
N TYR A 505 9.28 3.46 2.35
CA TYR A 505 7.90 3.02 2.41
C TYR A 505 7.78 1.63 1.81
N LYS A 506 7.41 0.65 2.64
CA LYS A 506 7.28 -0.75 2.22
C LYS A 506 6.32 -0.91 1.04
N GLU A 507 5.20 -0.19 1.08
CA GLU A 507 4.21 -0.21 -0.01
C GLU A 507 4.84 0.26 -1.32
N SER A 508 5.45 1.45 -1.34
CA SER A 508 6.12 1.97 -2.54
C SER A 508 7.28 1.10 -3.00
N ARG A 509 8.05 0.53 -2.06
CA ARG A 509 9.12 -0.43 -2.36
C ARG A 509 8.57 -1.62 -3.15
N ASP A 510 7.62 -2.34 -2.59
CA ASP A 510 7.06 -3.53 -3.22
C ASP A 510 6.30 -3.18 -4.51
N TYR A 511 5.64 -2.01 -4.55
CA TYR A 511 4.95 -1.48 -5.72
C TYR A 511 5.91 -1.28 -6.90
N GLY A 512 7.02 -0.56 -6.70
CA GLY A 512 7.95 -0.28 -7.79
C GLY A 512 8.60 -1.55 -8.36
N LEU A 513 8.88 -2.55 -7.51
CA LEU A 513 9.36 -3.85 -7.97
C LEU A 513 8.34 -4.56 -8.88
N ARG A 514 7.07 -4.58 -8.46
CA ARG A 514 6.00 -5.23 -9.22
C ARG A 514 5.69 -4.50 -10.51
N VAL A 515 5.62 -3.16 -10.50
CA VAL A 515 5.40 -2.38 -11.71
C VAL A 515 6.55 -2.54 -12.69
N LEU A 516 7.80 -2.54 -12.23
CA LEU A 516 8.94 -2.75 -13.14
C LEU A 516 8.92 -4.16 -13.74
N ALA A 517 8.57 -5.20 -12.97
CA ALA A 517 8.39 -6.54 -13.53
C ALA A 517 7.27 -6.57 -14.57
N ASN A 518 6.12 -5.97 -14.26
CA ASN A 518 5.01 -5.87 -15.20
C ASN A 518 5.40 -5.14 -16.48
N TYR A 519 6.13 -4.03 -16.35
CA TYR A 519 6.60 -3.23 -17.48
C TYR A 519 7.53 -4.02 -18.40
N ILE A 520 8.45 -4.81 -17.84
CA ILE A 520 9.33 -5.69 -18.63
C ILE A 520 8.54 -6.75 -19.39
N VAL A 521 7.53 -7.34 -18.75
CA VAL A 521 6.68 -8.35 -19.41
C VAL A 521 5.84 -7.74 -20.53
N TYR A 522 5.26 -6.56 -20.33
CA TYR A 522 4.54 -5.85 -21.39
C TYR A 522 5.47 -5.46 -22.54
N GLN A 523 6.68 -4.97 -22.25
CA GLN A 523 7.66 -4.66 -23.29
C GLN A 523 8.03 -5.90 -24.11
N ALA A 524 8.32 -7.02 -23.44
CA ALA A 524 8.59 -8.28 -24.13
C ALA A 524 7.41 -8.73 -25.00
N SER A 525 6.17 -8.56 -24.52
CA SER A 525 4.96 -8.88 -25.31
C SER A 525 4.75 -8.01 -26.55
N PHE A 526 5.42 -6.86 -26.62
CA PHE A 526 5.43 -5.96 -27.77
C PHE A 526 6.69 -6.14 -28.63
N GLY A 527 7.51 -7.17 -28.36
CA GLY A 527 8.75 -7.46 -29.10
C GLY A 527 9.98 -6.72 -28.57
N ASN A 528 9.87 -5.98 -27.47
CA ASN A 528 10.96 -5.20 -26.88
C ASN A 528 11.59 -5.93 -25.67
N ASN A 529 12.72 -6.60 -25.91
CA ASN A 529 13.44 -7.30 -24.84
C ASN A 529 14.35 -6.36 -24.03
N ILE A 530 14.12 -6.28 -22.72
CA ILE A 530 14.92 -5.46 -21.79
C ILE A 530 15.91 -6.35 -21.04
N ASN A 531 17.21 -6.06 -21.13
CA ASN A 531 18.21 -6.63 -20.23
C ASN A 531 18.07 -5.97 -18.84
N LEU A 532 17.57 -6.73 -17.85
CA LEU A 532 17.20 -6.20 -16.54
C LEU A 532 18.39 -5.61 -15.78
N GLU A 533 19.55 -6.30 -15.78
CA GLU A 533 20.75 -5.80 -15.07
C GLU A 533 21.22 -4.46 -15.65
N ASN A 534 21.34 -4.36 -16.97
CA ASN A 534 21.79 -3.15 -17.63
C ASN A 534 20.79 -2.00 -17.47
N TYR A 535 19.50 -2.32 -17.48
CA TYR A 535 18.46 -1.33 -17.25
C TYR A 535 18.52 -0.77 -15.83
N LEU A 536 18.61 -1.66 -14.82
CA LEU A 536 18.73 -1.26 -13.42
C LEU A 536 20.00 -0.45 -13.14
N LYS A 537 21.13 -0.72 -13.80
CA LYS A 537 22.36 0.09 -13.64
C LYS A 537 22.14 1.58 -13.96
N GLN A 538 21.16 1.93 -14.79
CA GLN A 538 20.81 3.32 -15.10
C GLN A 538 20.23 4.09 -13.90
N THR A 539 19.78 3.37 -12.86
CA THR A 539 19.29 3.98 -11.61
C THR A 539 20.41 4.48 -10.71
N LEU A 540 21.66 4.06 -10.93
CA LEU A 540 22.77 4.39 -10.07
C LEU A 540 23.19 5.86 -10.20
N VAL A 541 23.24 6.53 -9.05
CA VAL A 541 23.70 7.91 -8.89
C VAL A 541 25.13 7.94 -8.34
N ASN A 542 25.88 8.97 -8.73
CA ASN A 542 27.26 9.19 -8.28
C ASN A 542 27.35 9.53 -6.80
#